data_AF-A0A8J5N483-F1
#
_entry.id   AF-A0A8J5N483-F1
#
_cell.length_a   1.000
_cell.length_b   1.000
_cell.length_c   1.000
_cell.angle_alpha   90.00
_cell.angle_beta   90.00
_cell.angle_gamma   90.00
#
_symmetry.space_group_name_H-M   'P 1'
#
loop_
_entity.id
_entity.type
_entity.pdbx_description
1 polymer ?
#
loop_
_entity_poly.entity_id
_entity_poly.type
_entity_poly.pdbx_seq_one_letter_code
_entity_poly.pdbx_strand_id
1 'polypeptide(L)'
;GVRRLFLSSLTQTTIGQTTGFLPVSKRKRDLSMEAGVSIEPVYPQDLVKKMALNIKDLLNSKRHALLRIVEHLEDATTTYLWSDYLRLNTSHPLLMKDLDPNNSSHEMTLDDRLGVPVRYNISGIHVPLEVYEGCKFY
;
A
#
# COMPACT_ATOMS: atom_id res chain seq x y z
N GLY A 1 17.44 -39.01 20.71
CA GLY A 1 16.88 -40.32 20.38
C GLY A 1 16.20 -40.90 21.60
N VAL A 2 14.90 -41.13 21.53
CA VAL A 2 14.15 -41.87 22.55
C VAL A 2 13.16 -42.78 21.79
N ARG A 3 13.36 -44.09 21.95
CA ARG A 3 12.48 -45.16 21.48
C ARG A 3 11.43 -45.47 22.55
N ARG A 4 10.19 -45.73 22.13
CA ARG A 4 9.33 -46.90 22.46
C ARG A 4 7.89 -46.53 22.05
N LEU A 5 7.31 -47.14 21.02
CA LEU A 5 6.70 -48.48 20.99
C LEU A 5 5.60 -48.64 22.07
N PHE A 6 4.32 -48.69 21.71
CA PHE A 6 3.60 -49.93 21.35
C PHE A 6 2.13 -49.65 21.00
N LEU A 7 1.57 -50.61 20.26
CA LEU A 7 0.21 -50.75 19.75
C LEU A 7 -0.86 -50.84 20.86
N SER A 8 -2.10 -50.45 20.53
CA SER A 8 -3.26 -51.35 20.62
C SER A 8 -4.54 -50.75 20.02
N SER A 9 -5.19 -51.55 19.18
CA SER A 9 -6.60 -51.44 18.77
C SER A 9 -7.55 -51.79 19.93
N LEU A 10 -8.86 -51.60 19.70
CA LEU A 10 -10.05 -51.90 20.54
C LEU A 10 -10.58 -50.62 21.22
N THR A 11 -11.85 -50.22 21.15
CA THR A 11 -13.10 -50.94 20.87
C THR A 11 -14.19 -49.93 20.56
N GLN A 12 -15.20 -50.35 19.80
CA GLN A 12 -16.47 -49.66 19.60
C GLN A 12 -17.12 -49.33 20.95
N THR A 13 -17.73 -48.15 21.05
CA THR A 13 -18.81 -47.91 22.02
C THR A 13 -19.94 -47.22 21.30
N THR A 14 -20.96 -48.01 21.02
CA THR A 14 -22.29 -47.62 20.56
C THR A 14 -22.96 -46.79 21.65
N ILE A 15 -23.30 -45.53 21.36
CA ILE A 15 -24.38 -44.83 22.05
C ILE A 15 -25.30 -44.31 20.95
N GLY A 16 -26.42 -45.02 20.78
CA GLY A 16 -27.53 -44.54 19.97
C GLY A 16 -28.24 -43.42 20.71
N GLN A 17 -28.47 -42.30 20.01
CA GLN A 17 -29.65 -41.48 20.25
C GLN A 17 -30.26 -41.10 18.92
N THR A 18 -31.44 -41.66 18.71
CA THR A 18 -32.42 -41.41 17.66
C THR A 18 -32.98 -39.99 17.80
N THR A 19 -32.73 -39.14 16.81
CA THR A 19 -33.67 -38.09 16.43
C THR A 19 -33.74 -38.02 14.91
N GLY A 20 -34.95 -38.23 14.40
CA GLY A 20 -35.21 -38.40 12.98
C GLY A 20 -34.91 -37.14 12.18
N PHE A 21 -34.02 -37.28 11.20
CA PHE A 21 -33.99 -36.41 10.03
C PHE A 21 -34.69 -37.14 8.89
N LEU A 22 -35.85 -36.60 8.49
CA LEU A 22 -36.58 -37.00 7.29
C LEU A 22 -35.69 -36.82 6.05
N PRO A 23 -35.70 -37.74 5.07
CA PRO A 23 -34.99 -37.53 3.82
C PRO A 23 -35.65 -36.40 3.04
N VAL A 24 -34.92 -35.30 2.83
CA VAL A 24 -35.36 -34.18 1.98
C VAL A 24 -35.51 -34.72 0.55
N SER A 25 -36.77 -34.81 0.14
CA SER A 25 -37.24 -35.05 -1.22
C SER A 25 -36.40 -34.27 -2.24
N LYS A 26 -35.82 -35.00 -3.21
CA LYS A 26 -35.21 -34.44 -4.42
C LYS A 26 -36.29 -33.72 -5.24
N ARG A 27 -36.56 -32.45 -4.94
CA ARG A 27 -37.24 -31.55 -5.89
C ARG A 27 -36.22 -31.07 -6.92
N LYS A 28 -36.18 -31.73 -8.07
CA LYS A 28 -35.72 -31.09 -9.31
C LYS A 28 -36.63 -29.88 -9.53
N ARG A 29 -36.10 -28.68 -9.29
CA ARG A 29 -36.69 -27.46 -9.81
C ARG A 29 -36.10 -27.27 -11.20
N ASP A 30 -36.89 -27.63 -12.21
CA ASP A 30 -36.72 -27.10 -13.55
C ASP A 30 -36.96 -25.59 -13.46
N LEU A 31 -35.89 -24.81 -13.58
CA LEU A 31 -35.92 -23.36 -13.78
C LEU A 31 -35.25 -23.11 -15.12
N SER A 32 -36.08 -22.89 -16.14
CA SER A 32 -35.65 -22.47 -17.47
C SER A 32 -35.16 -21.02 -17.43
N MET A 33 -33.95 -20.82 -17.94
CA MET A 33 -33.31 -19.61 -18.47
C MET A 33 -33.93 -18.24 -18.14
N GLU A 34 -33.24 -17.43 -17.32
CA GLU A 34 -33.12 -15.97 -17.52
C GLU A 34 -31.95 -15.42 -16.69
N ALA A 35 -31.09 -14.62 -17.34
CA ALA A 35 -29.81 -14.06 -16.90
C ALA A 35 -28.66 -15.07 -16.68
N GLY A 36 -27.62 -14.98 -17.51
CA GLY A 36 -26.37 -15.72 -17.40
C GLY A 36 -25.54 -15.27 -16.19
N VAL A 37 -26.04 -15.50 -14.99
CA VAL A 37 -25.33 -15.24 -13.74
C VAL A 37 -24.71 -16.55 -13.27
N SER A 38 -23.40 -16.67 -13.45
CA SER A 38 -22.61 -17.76 -12.88
C SER A 38 -22.33 -17.46 -11.41
N ILE A 39 -22.69 -18.39 -10.52
CA ILE A 39 -22.32 -18.32 -9.11
C ILE A 39 -20.95 -18.99 -8.98
N GLU A 40 -19.90 -18.17 -8.85
CA GLU A 40 -18.56 -18.69 -8.60
C GLU A 40 -18.37 -19.00 -7.12
N PRO A 41 -17.81 -20.17 -6.77
CA PRO A 41 -17.47 -20.48 -5.39
C PRO A 41 -16.34 -19.58 -4.91
N VAL A 42 -16.58 -18.86 -3.81
CA VAL A 42 -15.59 -18.00 -3.17
C VAL A 42 -14.92 -18.78 -2.04
N TYR A 43 -13.60 -18.98 -2.14
CA TYR A 43 -12.80 -19.61 -1.09
C TYR A 43 -12.12 -18.53 -0.22
N PRO A 44 -12.48 -18.39 1.07
CA PRO A 44 -11.96 -17.34 1.92
C PRO A 44 -10.42 -17.38 2.09
N GLN A 45 -9.83 -18.57 2.09
CA GLN A 45 -8.38 -18.74 2.20
C GLN A 45 -7.63 -18.14 1.00
N ASP A 46 -8.18 -18.30 -0.20
CA ASP A 46 -7.59 -17.74 -1.43
C ASP A 46 -7.72 -16.22 -1.47
N LEU A 47 -8.83 -15.67 -0.97
CA LEU A 47 -9.00 -14.22 -0.82
C LEU A 47 -7.96 -13.62 0.12
N VAL A 48 -7.77 -14.21 1.30
CA VAL A 48 -6.78 -13.75 2.27
C VAL A 48 -5.37 -13.86 1.70
N LYS A 49 -5.04 -14.97 1.04
CA LYS A 49 -3.74 -15.16 0.38
C LYS A 49 -3.49 -14.12 -0.72
N LYS A 50 -4.50 -13.84 -1.56
CA LYS A 50 -4.42 -12.82 -2.62
C LYS A 50 -4.24 -11.42 -2.03
N MET A 51 -4.98 -11.08 -0.98
CA MET A 51 -4.84 -9.79 -0.30
C MET A 51 -3.45 -9.64 0.34
N ALA A 52 -2.94 -10.69 1.00
CA ALA A 52 -1.60 -10.68 1.58
C ALA A 52 -0.50 -10.49 0.52
N LEU A 53 -0.64 -11.13 -0.65
CA LEU A 53 0.26 -10.93 -1.78
C LEU A 53 0.21 -9.48 -2.30
N ASN A 54 -0.99 -8.94 -2.52
CA ASN A 54 -1.14 -7.56 -2.99
C ASN A 54 -0.52 -6.54 -2.01
N ILE A 55 -0.68 -6.75 -0.71
CA ILE A 55 -0.07 -5.89 0.32
C ILE A 55 1.45 -6.01 0.27
N LYS A 56 1.98 -7.24 0.19
CA LYS A 56 3.42 -7.49 0.07
C LYS A 56 4.00 -6.78 -1.16
N ASP A 57 3.35 -6.88 -2.31
CA ASP A 57 3.82 -6.27 -3.55
C ASP A 57 3.77 -4.75 -3.50
N LEU A 58 2.71 -4.18 -2.90
CA LEU A 58 2.62 -2.73 -2.64
C LEU A 58 3.76 -2.24 -1.74
N LEU A 59 4.04 -2.94 -0.64
CA LEU A 59 5.11 -2.58 0.28
C LEU A 59 6.49 -2.72 -0.37
N ASN A 60 6.71 -3.77 -1.15
CA ASN A 60 7.95 -3.95 -1.91
C ASN A 60 8.15 -2.85 -2.95
N SER A 61 7.09 -2.47 -3.68
CA SER A 61 7.13 -1.37 -4.66
C SER A 61 7.52 -0.05 -3.98
N LYS A 62 6.92 0.26 -2.82
CA LYS A 62 7.27 1.45 -2.02
C LYS A 62 8.71 1.40 -1.52
N ARG A 63 9.17 0.25 -1.03
CA ARG A 63 10.57 0.04 -0.62
C ARG A 63 11.54 0.33 -1.76
N HIS A 64 11.28 -0.21 -2.96
CA HIS A 64 12.15 0.04 -4.12
C HIS A 64 12.12 1.49 -4.59
N ALA A 65 10.99 2.20 -4.46
CA ALA A 65 10.94 3.64 -4.73
C ALA A 65 11.80 4.43 -3.73
N LEU A 66 11.73 4.10 -2.44
CA LEU A 66 12.54 4.76 -1.39
C LEU A 66 14.04 4.52 -1.58
N LEU A 67 14.45 3.28 -1.89
CA LEU A 67 15.85 2.96 -2.13
C LEU A 67 16.43 3.80 -3.27
N ARG A 68 15.70 3.93 -4.39
CA ARG A 68 16.14 4.76 -5.52
C ARG A 68 16.29 6.24 -5.15
N ILE A 69 15.40 6.76 -4.30
CA ILE A 69 15.51 8.14 -3.82
C ILE A 69 16.76 8.31 -2.98
N VAL A 70 17.04 7.38 -2.06
CA VAL A 70 18.24 7.42 -1.20
C VAL A 70 19.51 7.34 -2.05
N GLU A 71 19.59 6.38 -2.97
CA GLU A 71 20.74 6.25 -3.88
C GLU A 71 21.00 7.54 -4.67
N HIS A 72 19.95 8.15 -5.24
CA HIS A 72 20.08 9.42 -5.95
C HIS A 72 20.52 10.59 -5.05
N LEU A 73 20.07 10.63 -3.80
CA LEU A 73 20.47 11.66 -2.84
C LEU A 73 21.93 11.47 -2.40
N GLU A 74 22.35 10.23 -2.14
CA GLU A 74 23.75 9.91 -1.78
C GLU A 74 24.70 10.28 -2.93
N ASP A 75 24.35 9.96 -4.18
CA ASP A 75 25.15 10.34 -5.35
C ASP A 75 25.20 11.87 -5.55
N ALA A 76 24.06 12.55 -5.43
CA ALA A 76 23.97 14.01 -5.61
C ALA A 76 24.74 14.76 -4.52
N THR A 77 24.71 14.28 -3.27
CA THR A 77 25.42 14.91 -2.15
C THR A 77 26.92 14.65 -2.20
N THR A 78 27.34 13.46 -2.64
CA THR A 78 28.78 13.13 -2.79
C THR A 78 29.48 14.04 -3.81
N THR A 79 28.77 14.45 -4.85
CA THR A 79 29.29 15.34 -5.91
C THR A 79 29.04 16.83 -5.64
N TYR A 80 28.36 17.18 -4.55
CA TYR A 80 28.02 18.54 -4.22
C TYR A 80 29.24 19.31 -3.69
N LEU A 81 29.67 20.34 -4.43
CA LEU A 81 30.71 21.25 -3.96
C LEU A 81 30.10 22.29 -3.02
N TRP A 82 30.47 22.22 -1.74
CA TRP A 82 30.08 23.24 -0.77
C TRP A 82 30.64 24.61 -1.17
N SER A 83 29.79 25.64 -1.13
CA SER A 83 30.17 27.03 -1.40
C SER A 83 29.44 27.94 -0.42
N ASP A 84 30.21 28.68 0.39
CA ASP A 84 29.66 29.70 1.30
C ASP A 84 29.08 30.90 0.53
N TYR A 85 29.50 31.05 -0.72
CA TYR A 85 28.94 32.04 -1.65
C TYR A 85 27.77 31.41 -2.40
N LEU A 86 26.58 31.50 -1.83
CA LEU A 86 25.34 31.27 -2.58
C LEU A 86 25.19 32.39 -3.61
N ARG A 87 25.34 32.06 -4.90
CA ARG A 87 24.99 33.00 -5.96
C ARG A 87 23.48 33.18 -5.90
N LEU A 88 23.02 34.40 -5.59
CA LEU A 88 21.61 34.79 -5.44
C LEU A 88 20.68 34.37 -6.62
N ASN A 89 21.24 34.01 -7.77
CA ASN A 89 20.53 33.65 -8.99
C ASN A 89 20.46 32.14 -9.30
N THR A 90 21.05 31.25 -8.48
CA THR A 90 21.21 29.83 -8.88
C THR A 90 20.20 28.87 -8.24
N SER A 91 19.43 29.29 -7.25
CA SER A 91 18.46 28.43 -6.58
C SER A 91 17.16 29.18 -6.30
N HIS A 92 16.12 28.90 -7.09
CA HIS A 92 14.75 29.32 -6.82
C HIS A 92 13.91 28.09 -6.46
N PRO A 93 14.12 27.51 -5.26
CA PRO A 93 13.25 26.45 -4.79
C PRO A 93 11.83 26.98 -4.59
N LEU A 94 10.84 26.14 -4.86
CA LEU A 94 9.45 26.47 -4.56
C LEU A 94 9.20 26.28 -3.06
N LEU A 95 9.21 27.37 -2.30
CA LEU A 95 8.91 27.35 -0.88
C LEU A 95 7.40 27.29 -0.67
N MET A 96 6.95 26.39 0.20
CA MET A 96 5.51 26.18 0.42
C MET A 96 4.81 27.41 1.02
N LYS A 97 5.53 28.26 1.75
CA LYS A 97 5.00 29.50 2.32
C LYS A 97 4.76 30.61 1.29
N ASP A 98 5.45 30.54 0.14
CA ASP A 98 5.41 31.57 -0.92
C ASP A 98 4.44 31.19 -2.06
N LEU A 99 3.61 30.16 -1.84
CA LEU A 99 2.61 29.71 -2.80
C LEU A 99 1.48 30.74 -2.91
N ASP A 100 1.63 31.68 -3.83
CA ASP A 100 0.56 32.60 -4.23
C ASP A 100 -0.39 31.95 -5.25
N PRO A 101 -1.69 31.80 -4.94
CA PRO A 101 -2.69 31.27 -5.87
C PRO A 101 -2.93 32.16 -7.10
N ASN A 102 -2.51 33.43 -7.07
CA ASN A 102 -2.65 34.36 -8.21
C ASN A 102 -1.44 34.32 -9.16
N ASN A 103 -0.38 33.60 -8.79
CA ASN A 103 0.82 33.49 -9.61
C ASN A 103 0.67 32.33 -10.59
N SER A 104 0.60 32.63 -11.89
CA SER A 104 0.50 31.63 -12.96
C SER A 104 1.68 30.67 -13.01
N SER A 105 2.85 31.06 -12.51
CA SER A 105 4.01 30.15 -12.41
C SER A 105 3.85 29.07 -11.33
N HIS A 106 2.84 29.20 -10.45
CA HIS A 106 2.47 28.25 -9.40
C HIS A 106 1.20 27.46 -9.74
N GLU A 107 0.81 27.35 -11.01
CA GLU A 107 -0.37 26.60 -11.42
C GLU A 107 -0.34 25.15 -10.86
N MET A 108 -1.44 24.78 -10.19
CA MET A 108 -1.62 23.47 -9.57
C MET A 108 -2.88 22.81 -10.10
N THR A 109 -2.84 21.50 -10.23
CA THR A 109 -3.99 20.68 -10.65
C THR A 109 -4.56 19.97 -9.45
N LEU A 110 -5.89 19.98 -9.29
CA LEU A 110 -6.55 19.20 -8.25
C LEU A 110 -6.31 17.70 -8.49
N ASP A 111 -5.75 17.01 -7.48
CA ASP A 111 -5.58 15.56 -7.51
C ASP A 111 -6.70 14.89 -6.73
N ASP A 112 -7.50 14.08 -7.41
CA ASP A 112 -8.65 13.36 -6.84
C ASP A 112 -8.27 12.38 -5.73
N ARG A 113 -7.02 11.87 -5.71
CA ARG A 113 -6.52 10.93 -4.70
C ARG A 113 -6.08 11.65 -3.42
N LEU A 114 -5.58 12.86 -3.56
CA LEU A 114 -5.04 13.66 -2.45
C LEU A 114 -6.06 14.69 -1.93
N GLY A 115 -7.07 15.03 -2.73
CA GLY A 115 -8.10 16.02 -2.39
C GLY A 115 -7.58 17.45 -2.30
N VAL A 116 -6.38 17.70 -2.80
CA VAL A 116 -5.71 19.01 -2.74
C VAL A 116 -5.07 19.34 -4.09
N PRO A 117 -4.92 20.63 -4.43
CA PRO A 117 -4.12 21.05 -5.58
C PRO A 117 -2.67 20.61 -5.42
N VAL A 118 -2.13 19.95 -6.44
CA VAL A 118 -0.73 19.49 -6.47
C VAL A 118 -0.06 19.84 -7.78
N ARG A 119 1.27 19.84 -7.74
CA ARG A 119 2.13 20.04 -8.89
C ARG A 119 3.14 18.90 -8.95
N TYR A 120 3.12 18.11 -10.04
CA TYR A 120 3.92 16.88 -10.12
C TYR A 120 5.34 17.08 -10.66
N ASN A 121 5.67 18.26 -11.19
CA ASN A 121 6.97 18.52 -11.81
C ASN A 121 8.00 19.18 -10.88
N ILE A 122 7.59 19.61 -9.68
CA ILE A 122 8.47 20.23 -8.70
C ILE A 122 8.02 19.87 -7.28
N SER A 123 8.98 19.65 -6.39
CA SER A 123 8.72 19.42 -4.97
C SER A 123 8.62 20.75 -4.24
N GLY A 124 7.60 20.90 -3.40
CA GLY A 124 7.53 22.01 -2.44
C GLY A 124 8.51 21.81 -1.30
N ILE A 125 9.23 22.87 -0.92
CA ILE A 125 10.13 22.86 0.24
C ILE A 125 9.41 23.48 1.43
N HIS A 126 9.32 22.73 2.52
CA HIS A 126 8.82 23.21 3.81
C HIS A 126 10.01 23.62 4.69
N VAL A 127 10.07 24.90 5.03
CA VAL A 127 11.02 25.42 6.01
C VAL A 127 10.24 25.92 7.22
N PRO A 128 10.52 25.40 8.43
CA PRO A 128 9.89 25.88 9.64
C PRO A 128 10.15 27.37 9.88
N LEU A 129 9.20 28.09 10.49
CA LEU A 129 9.27 29.55 10.67
C LEU A 129 10.45 29.99 11.55
N GLU A 130 10.90 29.11 12.44
CA GLU A 130 12.04 29.34 13.32
C GLU A 130 13.39 29.24 12.62
N VAL A 131 13.45 28.64 11.42
CA VAL A 131 14.68 28.49 10.65
C VAL A 131 14.75 29.58 9.59
N TYR A 132 15.76 30.45 9.69
CA TYR A 132 16.00 31.45 8.66
C TYR A 132 16.55 30.79 7.38
N GLU A 133 15.85 31.02 6.28
CA GLU A 133 16.26 30.60 4.94
C GLU A 133 17.43 31.47 4.46
N GLY A 134 18.64 30.92 4.53
CA GLY A 134 19.87 31.63 4.16
C GLY A 134 20.77 31.97 5.35
N CYS A 135 20.80 31.11 6.38
CA CYS A 135 21.72 31.22 7.50
C CYS A 135 23.16 31.40 7.00
N LYS A 136 23.74 32.60 7.24
CA LYS A 136 25.17 32.84 7.07
C LYS A 136 25.86 32.50 8.38
N PHE A 137 26.63 31.42 8.38
CA PHE A 137 27.62 31.21 9.42
C PHE A 137 28.78 32.18 9.13
N TYR A 138 29.00 33.14 10.04
CA TYR A 138 30.16 34.04 10.02
C TYR A 138 31.38 33.34 10.62
#